data_AF-A0A519RPK7-F1
#
_entry.id   AF-A0A519RPK7-F1
#
_cell.length_a   1.000
_cell.length_b   1.000
_cell.length_c   1.000
_cell.angle_alpha   90.00
_cell.angle_beta   90.00
_cell.angle_gamma   90.00
#
_symmetry.space_group_name_H-M   'P 1'
#
loop_
_entity.id
_entity.type
_entity.pdbx_description
1 polymer ?
#
loop_
_entity_poly.entity_id
_entity_poly.type
_entity_poly.pdbx_seq_one_letter_code
_entity_poly.pdbx_strand_id
1 'polypeptide(L)'
;MKKVLDRIWSENAEKFMSVVHTSQKNVLHPTLSKLINTHKPHNLLDFGCGDGRILNEIDAQVEMDVYDKNEEMIHLAKHNVGDKIKTIYSDINEIPNDRYESVLLSMVLVCIDNEDEYLGVLKKIKLCKTEIGKVYIAISHPCFNRRCAVYNCLGRPAYQQGRNDPI
;
A
#
# COMPACT_ATOMS: atom_id res chain seq x y z
N MET A 1 15.93 5.03 -10.81
CA MET A 1 14.65 4.30 -10.78
C MET A 1 13.49 5.10 -10.21
N LYS A 2 13.71 6.06 -9.28
CA LYS A 2 12.70 7.02 -8.76
C LYS A 2 11.68 7.52 -9.80
N LYS A 3 12.14 7.83 -11.02
CA LYS A 3 11.31 8.38 -12.10
C LYS A 3 10.28 7.43 -12.74
N VAL A 4 10.38 6.10 -12.60
CA VAL A 4 9.50 5.18 -13.37
C VAL A 4 8.22 4.86 -12.61
N LEU A 5 8.32 4.50 -11.32
CA LEU A 5 7.14 4.21 -10.50
C LEU A 5 6.30 5.47 -10.25
N ASP A 6 6.95 6.60 -9.97
CA ASP A 6 6.25 7.87 -9.81
C ASP A 6 5.48 8.24 -11.11
N ARG A 7 6.07 7.97 -12.28
CA ARG A 7 5.39 8.16 -13.59
C ARG A 7 4.22 7.21 -13.82
N ILE A 8 4.31 5.95 -13.38
CA ILE A 8 3.19 5.01 -13.51
C ILE A 8 1.98 5.55 -12.77
N TRP A 9 2.18 6.02 -11.54
CA TRP A 9 1.10 6.56 -10.73
C TRP A 9 0.66 7.96 -11.21
N SER A 10 1.54 8.82 -11.70
CA SER A 10 1.16 10.17 -12.14
C SER A 10 0.56 10.22 -13.54
N GLU A 11 0.96 9.33 -14.46
CA GLU A 11 0.56 9.38 -15.88
C GLU A 11 -0.39 8.25 -16.28
N ASN A 12 -0.44 7.15 -15.52
CA ASN A 12 -1.19 5.95 -15.90
C ASN A 12 -2.00 5.33 -14.74
N ALA A 13 -2.26 6.10 -13.68
CA ALA A 13 -3.03 5.69 -12.50
C ALA A 13 -4.35 4.98 -12.87
N GLU A 14 -5.23 5.68 -13.59
CA GLU A 14 -6.55 5.17 -13.97
C GLU A 14 -6.44 3.90 -14.84
N LYS A 15 -5.49 3.88 -15.77
CA LYS A 15 -5.24 2.72 -16.62
C LYS A 15 -4.73 1.52 -15.82
N PHE A 16 -3.85 1.74 -14.85
CA PHE A 16 -3.36 0.67 -13.97
C PHE A 16 -4.47 0.14 -13.06
N MET A 17 -5.34 1.03 -12.56
CA MET A 17 -6.43 0.66 -11.66
C MET A 17 -7.64 0.04 -12.37
N SER A 18 -7.84 0.33 -13.65
CA SER A 18 -8.87 -0.29 -14.50
C SER A 18 -8.54 -1.73 -14.90
N VAL A 19 -7.28 -2.17 -14.78
CA VAL A 19 -6.92 -3.58 -14.87
C VAL A 19 -7.58 -4.32 -13.70
N VAL A 20 -8.36 -5.35 -14.01
CA VAL A 20 -9.02 -6.17 -12.98
C VAL A 20 -7.97 -6.97 -12.22
N HIS A 21 -7.62 -6.48 -11.03
CA HIS A 21 -6.75 -7.19 -10.08
C HIS A 21 -7.60 -8.19 -9.28
N THR A 22 -7.95 -9.32 -9.88
CA THR A 22 -8.78 -10.36 -9.24
C THR A 22 -8.19 -10.85 -7.91
N SER A 23 -6.86 -10.91 -7.80
CA SER A 23 -6.17 -11.25 -6.55
C SER A 23 -6.37 -10.19 -5.46
N GLN A 24 -6.38 -8.90 -5.82
CA GLN A 24 -6.66 -7.83 -4.86
C GLN A 24 -8.10 -7.92 -4.35
N LYS A 25 -9.05 -7.98 -5.29
CA LYS A 25 -10.50 -7.99 -4.99
C LYS A 25 -10.94 -9.25 -4.24
N ASN A 26 -10.44 -10.42 -4.61
CA ASN A 26 -10.97 -11.69 -4.10
C ASN A 26 -10.17 -12.28 -2.94
N VAL A 27 -8.93 -11.82 -2.74
CA VAL A 27 -8.03 -12.39 -1.72
C VAL A 27 -7.49 -11.31 -0.80
N LEU A 28 -6.79 -10.32 -1.36
CA LEU A 28 -6.06 -9.34 -0.54
C LEU A 28 -7.00 -8.48 0.30
N HIS A 29 -7.95 -7.78 -0.33
CA HIS A 29 -8.85 -6.87 0.37
C HIS A 29 -9.73 -7.62 1.38
N PRO A 30 -10.39 -8.76 1.02
CA PRO A 30 -11.20 -9.50 2.00
C PRO A 30 -10.41 -10.02 3.19
N THR A 31 -9.13 -10.39 2.98
CA THR A 31 -8.29 -10.88 4.07
C THR A 31 -7.91 -9.73 5.02
N LEU A 32 -7.46 -8.60 4.48
CA LEU A 32 -7.07 -7.44 5.26
C LEU A 32 -8.27 -6.80 5.98
N SER A 33 -9.38 -6.60 5.27
CA SER A 33 -10.61 -6.04 5.83
C SER A 33 -11.15 -6.92 6.96
N LYS A 34 -11.14 -8.26 6.79
CA LYS A 34 -11.50 -9.19 7.86
C LYS A 34 -10.60 -9.05 9.08
N LEU A 35 -9.28 -8.95 8.91
CA LEU A 35 -8.35 -8.78 10.03
C LEU A 35 -8.60 -7.46 10.78
N ILE A 36 -8.78 -6.36 10.04
CA ILE A 36 -9.05 -5.03 10.60
C ILE A 36 -10.40 -5.04 11.35
N ASN A 37 -11.47 -5.50 10.70
CA ASN A 37 -12.82 -5.55 11.29
C ASN A 37 -12.89 -6.49 12.50
N THR A 38 -12.09 -7.56 12.53
CA THR A 38 -11.99 -8.43 13.72
C THR A 38 -11.34 -7.69 14.90
N HIS A 39 -10.38 -6.82 14.63
CA HIS A 39 -9.75 -6.00 15.67
C HIS A 39 -10.67 -4.89 16.20
N LYS A 40 -11.64 -4.44 15.39
CA LYS A 40 -12.61 -3.37 15.72
C LYS A 40 -11.93 -2.06 16.18
N PRO A 41 -11.00 -1.49 15.39
CA PRO A 41 -10.41 -0.21 15.74
C PRO A 41 -11.46 0.90 15.67
N HIS A 42 -11.30 1.94 16.49
CA HIS A 42 -12.11 3.16 16.35
C HIS A 42 -11.69 3.99 15.13
N ASN A 43 -10.40 3.99 14.81
CA ASN A 43 -9.84 4.77 13.70
C ASN A 43 -8.76 4.00 12.93
N LEU A 44 -8.69 4.30 11.63
CA LEU A 44 -7.79 3.67 10.67
C LEU A 44 -7.08 4.74 9.85
N LEU A 45 -5.77 4.62 9.70
CA LEU A 45 -5.02 5.30 8.65
C LEU A 45 -4.73 4.31 7.52
N ASP A 46 -5.19 4.59 6.31
CA ASP A 46 -4.70 3.91 5.10
C ASP A 46 -3.57 4.74 4.49
N PHE A 47 -2.33 4.29 4.73
CA PHE A 47 -1.13 4.97 4.31
C PHE A 47 -0.75 4.46 2.91
N GLY A 48 -0.76 5.32 1.91
CA GLY A 48 -0.68 4.93 0.49
C GLY A 48 -1.95 4.24 0.01
N CYS A 49 -3.11 4.90 0.18
CA CYS A 49 -4.42 4.31 -0.03
C CYS A 49 -4.74 3.90 -1.47
N GLY A 50 -3.95 4.36 -2.45
CA GLY A 50 -4.27 4.19 -3.86
C GLY A 50 -5.67 4.74 -4.16
N ASP A 51 -6.50 3.96 -4.85
CA ASP A 51 -7.88 4.34 -5.17
C ASP A 51 -8.92 4.00 -4.09
N GLY A 52 -8.46 3.64 -2.88
CA GLY A 52 -9.29 3.44 -1.69
C GLY A 52 -10.24 2.24 -1.74
N ARG A 53 -10.18 1.35 -2.74
CA ARG A 53 -11.18 0.27 -2.90
C ARG A 53 -11.34 -0.64 -1.67
N ILE A 54 -10.27 -0.90 -0.92
CA ILE A 54 -10.31 -1.70 0.31
C ILE A 54 -11.17 -1.06 1.41
N LEU A 55 -11.28 0.28 1.44
CA LEU A 55 -12.01 1.03 2.47
C LEU A 55 -13.52 0.78 2.41
N ASN A 56 -14.03 0.32 1.28
CA ASN A 56 -15.43 -0.08 1.16
C ASN A 56 -15.77 -1.36 1.93
N GLU A 57 -14.77 -2.16 2.30
CA GLU A 57 -14.92 -3.40 3.07
C GLU A 57 -14.66 -3.21 4.57
N ILE A 58 -14.22 -2.02 4.99
CA ILE A 58 -14.02 -1.68 6.39
C ILE A 58 -15.37 -1.33 7.03
N ASP A 59 -15.56 -1.72 8.30
CA ASP A 59 -16.77 -1.45 9.06
C ASP A 59 -17.08 0.06 9.07
N ALA A 60 -18.34 0.42 8.84
CA ALA A 60 -18.80 1.80 8.73
C ALA A 60 -18.62 2.63 10.01
N GLN A 61 -18.42 1.98 11.16
CA GLN A 61 -18.15 2.67 12.43
C GLN A 61 -16.68 3.10 12.59
N VAL A 62 -15.78 2.63 11.72
CA VAL A 62 -14.36 2.99 11.78
C VAL A 62 -14.17 4.35 11.13
N GLU A 63 -13.56 5.29 11.85
CA GLU A 63 -13.14 6.56 11.28
C GLU A 63 -11.91 6.36 10.40
N MET A 64 -12.06 6.58 9.09
CA MET A 64 -10.99 6.33 8.12
C MET A 64 -10.36 7.64 7.68
N ASP A 65 -9.06 7.79 7.95
CA ASP A 65 -8.22 8.81 7.35
C ASP A 65 -7.29 8.15 6.33
N VAL A 66 -6.89 8.89 5.30
CA VAL A 66 -6.04 8.37 4.23
C VAL A 66 -4.91 9.32 3.89
N TYR A 67 -3.83 8.74 3.37
CA TYR A 67 -2.72 9.47 2.77
C TYR A 67 -2.32 8.74 1.48
N ASP A 68 -2.00 9.47 0.43
CA ASP A 68 -1.26 8.95 -0.72
C ASP A 68 -0.42 10.10 -1.28
N LYS A 69 0.82 9.79 -1.69
CA LYS A 69 1.71 10.80 -2.27
C LYS A 69 1.28 11.24 -3.67
N ASN A 70 0.35 10.51 -4.29
CA ASN A 70 -0.14 10.76 -5.63
C ASN A 70 -1.55 11.38 -5.58
N GLU A 71 -1.68 12.61 -6.09
CA GLU A 71 -2.95 13.35 -6.07
C GLU A 71 -4.07 12.66 -6.88
N GLU A 72 -3.75 12.03 -8.01
CA GLU A 72 -4.72 11.28 -8.81
C GLU A 72 -5.31 10.09 -8.03
N MET A 73 -4.49 9.40 -7.24
CA MET A 73 -4.96 8.34 -6.34
C MET A 73 -5.92 8.88 -5.28
N ILE A 74 -5.60 10.03 -4.69
CA ILE A 74 -6.50 10.71 -3.75
C ILE A 74 -7.84 11.07 -4.42
N HIS A 75 -7.82 11.58 -5.65
CA HIS A 75 -9.05 11.88 -6.40
C HIS A 75 -9.89 10.63 -6.65
N LEU A 76 -9.25 9.51 -7.06
CA LEU A 76 -9.93 8.23 -7.25
C LEU A 76 -10.47 7.66 -5.94
N ALA A 77 -9.73 7.75 -4.84
CA ALA A 77 -10.18 7.31 -3.51
C ALA A 77 -11.41 8.08 -3.05
N LYS A 78 -11.40 9.43 -3.18
CA LYS A 78 -12.58 10.27 -2.89
C LYS A 78 -13.78 9.85 -3.73
N HIS A 79 -13.59 9.62 -5.03
CA HIS A 79 -14.66 9.18 -5.92
C HIS A 79 -15.23 7.80 -5.54
N ASN A 80 -14.36 6.83 -5.21
CA ASN A 80 -14.75 5.44 -4.99
C ASN A 80 -15.32 5.18 -3.59
N VAL A 81 -14.91 5.97 -2.60
CA VAL A 81 -15.22 5.75 -1.18
C VAL A 81 -16.15 6.83 -0.63
N GLY A 82 -16.06 8.05 -1.15
CA GLY A 82 -16.90 9.17 -0.77
C GLY A 82 -16.73 9.59 0.69
N ASP A 83 -17.84 9.92 1.33
CA ASP A 83 -17.89 10.51 2.68
C ASP A 83 -17.46 9.56 3.81
N LYS A 84 -17.18 8.29 3.50
CA LYS A 84 -16.56 7.36 4.44
C LYS A 84 -15.13 7.76 4.81
N ILE A 85 -14.43 8.52 3.95
CA ILE A 85 -13.12 9.08 4.28
C ILE A 85 -13.34 10.37 5.07
N LYS A 86 -12.87 10.37 6.33
CA LYS A 86 -12.98 11.51 7.25
C LYS A 86 -11.92 12.58 6.96
N THR A 87 -10.66 12.16 6.81
CA THR A 87 -9.54 13.07 6.55
C THR A 87 -8.68 12.55 5.42
N ILE A 88 -8.18 13.47 4.60
CA ILE A 88 -7.21 13.18 3.55
C ILE A 88 -6.00 14.06 3.82
N TYR A 89 -4.88 13.42 4.14
CA TYR A 89 -3.63 14.12 4.35
C TYR A 89 -2.94 14.34 3.01
N SER A 90 -2.56 15.58 2.72
CA SER A 90 -1.78 15.93 1.53
C SER A 90 -0.29 15.74 1.76
N ASP A 91 0.15 15.89 3.01
CA ASP A 91 1.55 15.71 3.40
C ASP A 91 1.68 14.70 4.54
N ILE A 92 2.72 13.88 4.49
CA ILE A 92 3.03 12.87 5.52
C ILE A 92 3.21 13.48 6.92
N ASN A 93 3.64 14.74 7.01
CA ASN A 93 3.86 15.45 8.26
C ASN A 93 2.55 15.94 8.90
N GLU A 94 1.46 16.04 8.13
CA GLU A 94 0.13 16.41 8.63
C GLU A 94 -0.54 15.26 9.39
N ILE A 95 -0.09 14.02 9.14
CA ILE A 95 -0.60 12.83 9.83
C ILE A 95 -0.26 12.95 11.33
N PRO A 96 -1.25 12.93 12.23
CA PRO A 96 -1.03 13.09 13.66
C PRO A 96 -0.26 11.90 14.26
N ASN A 97 0.49 12.17 15.33
CA ASN A 97 1.14 11.14 16.14
C ASN A 97 0.16 10.55 17.16
N ASP A 98 0.39 9.31 17.60
CA ASP A 98 -0.35 8.62 18.67
C ASP A 98 -1.88 8.68 18.52
N ARG A 99 -2.39 8.46 17.30
CA ARG A 99 -3.83 8.54 17.00
C ARG A 99 -4.43 7.21 16.61
N TYR A 100 -3.74 6.46 15.75
CA TYR A 100 -4.37 5.38 15.00
C TYR A 100 -4.29 4.03 15.72
N GLU A 101 -5.44 3.44 16.01
CA GLU A 101 -5.57 2.07 16.53
C GLU A 101 -5.33 1.03 15.42
N SER A 102 -5.47 1.42 14.15
CA SER A 102 -5.04 0.61 13.01
C SER A 102 -4.35 1.46 11.95
N VAL A 103 -3.25 0.94 11.42
CA VAL A 103 -2.56 1.53 10.26
C VAL A 103 -2.39 0.47 9.19
N LEU A 104 -2.85 0.77 7.98
CA LEU A 104 -2.77 -0.11 6.83
C LEU A 104 -1.69 0.37 5.86
N LEU A 105 -0.86 -0.57 5.40
CA LEU A 105 0.10 -0.38 4.31
C LEU A 105 -0.07 -1.52 3.30
N SER A 106 -1.06 -1.39 2.42
CA SER A 106 -1.31 -2.37 1.36
C SER A 106 -0.48 -2.06 0.13
N MET A 107 0.53 -2.89 -0.17
CA MET A 107 1.40 -2.75 -1.35
C MET A 107 2.20 -1.44 -1.43
N VAL A 108 2.33 -0.72 -0.32
CA VAL A 108 3.07 0.56 -0.23
C VAL A 108 4.56 0.32 -0.25
N LEU A 109 5.04 -0.55 0.64
CA LEU A 109 6.46 -0.74 0.89
C LEU A 109 7.19 -1.36 -0.32
N VAL A 110 6.46 -2.04 -1.22
CA VAL A 110 7.03 -2.56 -2.48
C VAL A 110 7.27 -1.47 -3.52
N CYS A 111 6.67 -0.28 -3.35
CA CYS A 111 6.83 0.87 -4.24
C CYS A 111 8.00 1.78 -3.82
N ILE A 112 8.66 1.47 -2.70
CA ILE A 112 9.76 2.28 -2.16
C ILE A 112 11.09 1.64 -2.53
N ASP A 113 11.88 2.35 -3.33
CA ASP A 113 13.18 1.87 -3.81
C ASP A 113 14.36 2.33 -2.95
N ASN A 114 14.17 3.36 -2.14
CA ASN A 114 15.21 4.00 -1.34
C ASN A 114 15.08 3.57 0.13
N GLU A 115 16.19 3.15 0.73
CA GLU A 115 16.23 2.65 2.11
C GLU A 115 15.87 3.73 3.14
N ASP A 116 16.34 4.97 2.96
CA ASP A 116 16.03 6.07 3.88
C ASP A 116 14.53 6.41 3.86
N GLU A 117 13.91 6.43 2.69
CA GLU A 117 12.47 6.61 2.50
C GLU A 117 11.69 5.46 3.15
N TYR A 118 12.16 4.22 2.98
CA TYR A 118 11.55 3.04 3.59
C TYR A 118 11.58 3.12 5.12
N LEU A 119 12.75 3.42 5.70
CA LEU A 119 12.92 3.61 7.14
C LEU A 119 12.13 4.82 7.65
N GLY A 120 12.07 5.90 6.86
CA GLY A 120 11.28 7.08 7.15
C GLY A 120 9.79 6.77 7.27
N VAL A 121 9.24 6.01 6.34
CA VAL A 121 7.85 5.52 6.39
C VAL A 121 7.65 4.69 7.65
N LEU A 122 8.47 3.66 7.91
CA LEU A 122 8.31 2.82 9.11
C LEU A 122 8.38 3.63 10.41
N LYS A 123 9.28 4.61 10.49
CA LYS A 123 9.37 5.53 11.63
C LYS A 123 8.09 6.34 11.77
N LYS A 124 7.53 6.85 10.66
CA LYS A 124 6.27 7.59 10.68
C LYS A 124 5.11 6.71 11.15
N ILE A 125 4.99 5.49 10.64
CA ILE A 125 3.94 4.54 11.06
C ILE A 125 4.03 4.25 12.56
N LYS A 126 5.26 4.06 13.08
CA LYS A 126 5.48 3.88 14.51
C LYS A 126 5.00 5.08 15.33
N LEU A 127 5.19 6.30 14.82
CA LEU A 127 4.80 7.53 15.51
C LEU A 127 3.29 7.81 15.44
N CYS A 128 2.61 7.45 14.35
CA CYS A 128 1.19 7.76 14.17
C CYS A 128 0.25 6.74 14.83
N LYS A 129 0.71 5.51 15.03
CA LYS A 129 -0.09 4.49 15.75
C LYS A 129 -0.13 4.77 17.24
N THR A 130 -1.19 4.32 17.90
CA THR A 130 -1.24 4.26 19.36
C THR A 130 -0.38 3.12 19.90
N GLU A 131 -0.11 3.11 21.20
CA GLU A 131 0.60 2.00 21.87
C GLU A 131 -0.08 0.65 21.63
N ILE A 132 -1.41 0.59 21.72
CA ILE A 132 -2.21 -0.62 21.47
C ILE A 132 -2.50 -0.86 19.97
N GLY A 133 -2.17 0.11 19.13
CA GLY A 133 -2.49 0.10 17.71
C GLY A 133 -1.75 -0.98 16.94
N LYS A 134 -2.44 -1.57 15.96
CA LYS A 134 -1.91 -2.62 15.07
C LYS A 134 -1.54 -2.05 13.71
N VAL A 135 -0.52 -2.65 13.10
CA VAL A 135 -0.11 -2.32 11.74
C VAL A 135 -0.37 -3.53 10.85
N TYR A 136 -1.08 -3.32 9.75
CA TYR A 136 -1.37 -4.32 8.73
C TYR A 136 -0.53 -4.01 7.50
N ILE A 137 0.37 -4.92 7.15
CA ILE A 137 1.28 -4.75 6.02
C ILE A 137 1.03 -5.88 5.03
N ALA A 138 0.70 -5.52 3.79
CA ALA A 138 0.69 -6.45 2.69
C ALA A 138 1.78 -6.08 1.68
N ILE A 139 2.63 -7.05 1.37
CA ILE A 139 3.71 -6.92 0.40
C ILE A 139 3.79 -8.18 -0.43
N SER A 140 4.41 -8.09 -1.62
CA SER A 140 4.83 -9.28 -2.34
C SER A 140 5.90 -10.02 -1.54
N HIS A 141 5.82 -11.36 -1.53
CA HIS A 141 6.86 -12.18 -0.93
C HIS A 141 8.22 -11.82 -1.56
N PRO A 142 9.30 -11.65 -0.75
CA PRO A 142 10.60 -11.22 -1.25
C PRO A 142 11.11 -12.03 -2.46
N CYS A 143 10.88 -13.35 -2.49
CA CYS A 143 11.25 -14.21 -3.62
C CYS A 143 10.61 -13.84 -4.98
N PHE A 144 9.53 -13.06 -5.01
CA PHE A 144 8.94 -12.55 -6.26
C PHE A 144 9.38 -11.12 -6.59
N ASN A 145 10.21 -10.51 -5.76
CA ASN A 145 10.87 -9.26 -6.10
C ASN A 145 12.00 -9.55 -7.09
N ARG A 146 12.05 -8.84 -8.22
CA ARG A 146 13.10 -9.00 -9.25
C ARG A 146 14.52 -8.79 -8.68
N ARG A 147 14.66 -8.18 -7.48
CA ARG A 147 15.93 -8.05 -6.76
C ARG A 147 16.36 -9.31 -5.98
N CYS A 148 15.43 -10.15 -5.52
CA CYS A 148 15.77 -11.39 -4.80
C CYS A 148 16.04 -12.57 -5.74
N ALA A 149 15.76 -12.45 -7.03
CA ALA A 149 16.00 -13.50 -8.02
C ALA A 149 17.49 -13.79 -8.30
N VAL A 150 18.44 -13.13 -7.61
CA VAL A 150 19.88 -13.28 -7.91
C VAL A 150 20.73 -13.49 -6.65
N TYR A 151 20.29 -14.34 -5.73
CA TYR A 151 21.24 -15.08 -4.88
C TYR A 151 20.70 -16.49 -4.67
N ASN A 152 20.94 -17.36 -5.66
CA ASN A 152 20.97 -18.79 -5.35
C ASN A 152 22.00 -18.99 -4.24
N CYS A 153 21.64 -19.79 -3.23
CA CYS A 153 22.51 -20.26 -2.13
C CYS A 153 23.76 -21.06 -2.59
N LEU A 154 24.19 -20.89 -3.84
CA LEU A 154 25.34 -21.53 -4.49
C LEU A 154 26.28 -20.50 -5.16
N GLY A 155 26.10 -19.20 -4.92
CA GLY A 155 27.07 -18.18 -5.34
C GLY A 155 27.21 -18.01 -6.86
N ARG A 156 26.16 -18.29 -7.65
CA ARG A 156 26.17 -17.97 -9.10
C ARG A 156 24.99 -17.07 -9.47
N PRO A 157 25.22 -16.03 -10.30
CA PRO A 157 24.15 -15.16 -10.77
C PRO A 157 23.22 -15.94 -11.71
N ALA A 158 21.96 -16.06 -11.30
CA ALA A 158 20.90 -16.68 -12.10
C ALA A 158 20.28 -15.63 -13.03
N TYR A 159 21.02 -15.16 -14.06
CA TYR A 159 20.38 -14.51 -15.22
C TYR A 159 21.33 -14.35 -16.41
N GLN A 160 21.71 -15.46 -17.06
CA GLN A 160 22.11 -15.47 -18.48
C GLN A 160 21.82 -16.85 -19.08
N GLN A 161 20.55 -17.16 -19.33
CA GLN A 161 20.20 -18.09 -20.42
C GLN A 161 19.03 -17.49 -21.18
N GLY A 162 19.28 -17.27 -22.47
CA GLY A 162 18.44 -16.50 -23.37
C GLY A 162 17.10 -17.16 -23.65
N ARG A 163 16.11 -16.31 -23.91
CA ARG A 163 14.92 -16.71 -24.68
C ARG A 163 15.36 -16.89 -26.12
N ASN A 164 15.50 -18.13 -26.55
CA ASN A 164 15.32 -18.53 -27.94
C ASN A 164 14.12 -19.48 -27.96
N ASP A 165 12.92 -18.92 -28.00
CA ASP A 165 11.73 -19.69 -28.37
C ASP A 165 11.34 -19.25 -29.79
N PRO A 166 11.47 -20.12 -30.81
CA PRO A 166 10.76 -19.94 -32.06
C PRO A 166 9.33 -20.50 -31.93
N ILE A 167 8.37 -19.67 -32.38
CA ILE A 167 6.96 -19.90 -32.77
C ILE A 167 6.30 -21.20 -32.27
#